data_AF-A0A257QZQ4-F1
#
_entry.id   AF-A0A257QZQ4-F1
#
_cell.length_a   1.000
_cell.length_b   1.000
_cell.length_c   1.000
_cell.angle_alpha   90.00
_cell.angle_beta   90.00
_cell.angle_gamma   90.00
#
_symmetry.space_group_name_H-M   'P 1'
#
loop_
_entity.id
_entity.type
_entity.pdbx_description
1 polymer ?
#
loop_
_entity_poly.entity_id
_entity_poly.type
_entity_poly.pdbx_seq_one_letter_code
_entity_poly.pdbx_strand_id
1 'polypeptide(L)'
;GRCFLHSYSWEQDTDGDLLETILTAPMVVAEWINMQYLFSTVDNVSFGSGSKITHNIVGKLGVMQGNASDLMHGLPLQSVKSSDGVDFHQPQRLLTVIYAPKKRVEGIIQKQDILQRLFYNGWVNLVVIDPTQNKAYQLGRTRGWHVIGSKESR
;
A
#
# COMPACT_ATOMS: atom_id res chain seq x y z
N GLY A 1 -11.92 -0.03 7.54
CA GLY A 1 -12.27 -0.94 6.42
C GLY A 1 -11.05 -1.75 6.04
N ARG A 2 -11.21 -2.92 5.41
CA ARG A 2 -10.08 -3.78 5.00
C ARG A 2 -9.63 -3.58 3.55
N CYS A 3 -10.45 -2.93 2.75
CA CYS A 3 -10.18 -2.70 1.33
C CYS A 3 -10.54 -1.27 0.93
N PHE A 4 -9.87 -0.82 -0.13
CA PHE A 4 -10.16 0.41 -0.85
C PHE A 4 -10.45 0.01 -2.31
N LEU A 5 -11.62 0.36 -2.82
CA LEU A 5 -12.14 -0.17 -4.08
C LEU A 5 -12.42 0.96 -5.06
N HIS A 6 -12.02 0.75 -6.31
CA HIS A 6 -12.35 1.61 -7.45
C HIS A 6 -13.07 0.78 -8.51
N SER A 7 -14.28 1.20 -8.86
CA SER A 7 -15.01 0.64 -9.99
C SER A 7 -14.60 1.41 -11.25
N TYR A 8 -14.00 0.71 -12.22
CA TYR A 8 -13.67 1.25 -13.54
C TYR A 8 -13.86 0.14 -14.60
N SER A 9 -14.10 0.53 -15.86
CA SER A 9 -14.24 -0.41 -16.99
C SER A 9 -12.99 -0.31 -17.86
N TRP A 10 -12.21 -1.39 -17.91
CA TRP A 10 -10.96 -1.45 -18.67
C TRP A 10 -11.19 -1.46 -20.18
N GLU A 11 -12.38 -1.84 -20.63
CA GLU A 11 -12.80 -1.88 -22.03
C GLU A 11 -12.93 -0.47 -22.61
N GLN A 12 -13.35 0.48 -21.77
CA GLN A 12 -13.50 1.89 -22.14
C GLN A 12 -12.18 2.67 -22.05
N ASP A 13 -11.17 2.09 -21.39
CA ASP A 13 -9.84 2.67 -21.20
C ASP A 13 -8.83 2.03 -22.17
N THR A 14 -9.01 2.31 -23.47
CA THR A 14 -8.21 1.68 -24.55
C THR A 14 -6.73 1.99 -24.41
N ASP A 15 -6.41 3.23 -24.07
CA ASP A 15 -5.04 3.75 -23.96
C ASP A 15 -4.44 3.51 -22.56
N GLY A 16 -5.27 3.28 -21.54
CA GLY A 16 -4.83 2.99 -20.18
C GLY A 16 -4.66 4.23 -19.29
N ASP A 17 -5.04 5.41 -19.76
CA ASP A 17 -4.86 6.69 -19.07
C ASP A 17 -5.68 6.76 -17.77
N LEU A 18 -6.87 6.15 -17.75
CA LEU A 18 -7.70 6.12 -16.53
C LEU A 18 -7.09 5.20 -15.49
N LEU A 19 -6.67 4.00 -15.89
CA LEU A 19 -5.98 3.07 -15.01
C LEU A 19 -4.65 3.66 -14.52
N GLU A 20 -3.90 4.33 -15.38
CA GLU A 20 -2.67 5.03 -15.02
C GLU A 20 -2.94 6.06 -13.93
N THR A 21 -3.96 6.90 -14.12
CA THR A 21 -4.37 7.89 -13.11
C THR A 21 -4.74 7.24 -11.77
N ILE A 22 -5.49 6.13 -11.80
CA ILE A 22 -5.86 5.38 -10.58
C ILE A 22 -4.61 4.83 -9.88
N LEU A 23 -3.66 4.28 -10.62
CA LEU A 23 -2.45 3.70 -10.04
C LEU A 23 -1.49 4.76 -9.52
N THR A 24 -1.37 5.92 -10.17
CA THR A 24 -0.42 6.97 -9.77
C THR A 24 -0.96 7.90 -8.70
N ALA A 25 -2.29 8.01 -8.53
CA ALA A 25 -2.89 8.87 -7.51
C ALA A 25 -3.52 8.06 -6.36
N PRO A 26 -4.74 7.53 -6.45
CA PRO A 26 -5.39 6.91 -5.30
C PRO A 26 -4.67 5.66 -4.76
N MET A 27 -4.04 4.83 -5.61
CA MET A 27 -3.27 3.67 -5.12
C MET A 27 -2.03 4.11 -4.33
N VAL A 28 -1.30 5.12 -4.81
CA VAL A 28 -0.14 5.68 -4.08
C VAL A 28 -0.57 6.27 -2.74
N VAL A 29 -1.70 6.97 -2.69
CA VAL A 29 -2.26 7.48 -1.43
C VAL A 29 -2.63 6.34 -0.48
N ALA A 30 -3.29 5.29 -0.99
CA ALA A 30 -3.62 4.10 -0.20
C ALA A 30 -2.37 3.44 0.38
N GLU A 31 -1.29 3.38 -0.40
CA GLU A 31 0.00 2.87 0.04
C GLU A 31 0.65 3.74 1.12
N TRP A 32 0.62 5.07 0.99
CA TRP A 32 1.17 5.95 2.02
C TRP A 32 0.44 5.81 3.35
N ILE A 33 -0.89 5.69 3.31
CA ILE A 33 -1.69 5.39 4.50
C ILE A 33 -1.31 4.01 5.05
N ASN A 34 -1.23 2.98 4.20
CA ASN A 34 -0.85 1.62 4.63
C ASN A 34 0.52 1.61 5.33
N MET A 35 1.52 2.29 4.77
CA MET A 35 2.87 2.34 5.32
C MET A 35 2.95 3.08 6.65
N GLN A 36 2.19 4.16 6.82
CA GLN A 36 2.07 4.86 8.12
C GLN A 36 1.57 3.89 9.21
N TYR A 37 0.51 3.13 8.92
CA TYR A 37 0.01 2.12 9.86
C TYR A 37 1.00 0.96 10.05
N LEU A 38 1.58 0.44 8.97
CA LEU A 38 2.52 -0.68 9.03
C LEU A 38 3.70 -0.37 9.94
N PHE A 39 4.44 0.70 9.66
CA PHE A 39 5.67 1.00 10.39
C PHE A 39 5.39 1.46 11.83
N SER A 40 4.38 2.32 12.03
CA SER A 40 4.02 2.73 13.39
C SER A 40 3.46 1.60 14.25
N THR A 41 2.96 0.50 13.66
CA THR A 41 2.54 -0.70 14.40
C THR A 41 3.72 -1.61 14.73
N VAL A 42 4.64 -1.81 13.77
CA VAL A 42 5.81 -2.71 13.92
C VAL A 42 6.80 -2.20 14.96
N ASP A 43 7.16 -0.92 14.91
CA ASP A 43 8.02 -0.27 15.90
C ASP A 43 7.61 1.20 16.04
N ASN A 44 6.78 1.46 17.04
CA ASN A 44 6.25 2.79 17.29
C ASN A 44 7.30 3.76 17.86
N VAL A 45 8.37 3.25 18.49
CA VAL A 45 9.43 4.10 19.03
C VAL A 45 10.24 4.66 17.88
N SER A 46 10.59 3.82 16.90
CA SER A 46 11.41 4.23 15.75
C SER A 46 10.59 4.90 14.64
N PHE A 47 9.36 4.45 14.38
CA PHE A 47 8.57 4.88 13.22
C PHE A 47 7.16 5.39 13.56
N GLY A 48 6.90 5.62 14.84
CA GLY A 48 5.66 6.21 15.33
C GLY A 48 5.92 7.44 16.20
N SER A 49 4.87 7.93 16.81
CA SER A 49 4.93 9.11 17.68
C SER A 49 4.78 8.80 19.16
N GLY A 50 4.87 7.53 19.56
CA GLY A 50 4.73 7.12 20.95
C GLY A 50 3.33 7.35 21.51
N SER A 51 3.25 7.74 22.78
CA SER A 51 1.96 7.97 23.43
C SER A 51 1.44 9.37 23.14
N LYS A 52 0.21 9.46 22.59
CA LYS A 52 -0.47 10.73 22.37
C LYS A 52 -0.62 11.58 23.64
N ILE A 53 -0.60 10.95 24.82
CA ILE A 53 -0.76 11.63 26.12
C ILE A 53 0.36 12.64 26.36
N THR A 54 1.57 12.37 25.89
CA THR A 54 2.76 13.18 26.17
C THR A 54 3.20 14.01 24.96
N HIS A 55 2.37 14.12 23.93
CA HIS A 55 2.70 14.86 22.70
C HIS A 55 2.79 16.37 22.95
N ASN A 56 3.93 16.93 22.55
CA ASN A 56 4.13 18.37 22.38
C ASN A 56 4.33 18.64 20.89
N ILE A 57 3.46 19.47 20.29
CA ILE A 57 3.56 19.81 18.86
C ILE A 57 4.76 20.72 18.63
N VAL A 58 5.62 20.37 17.68
CA VAL A 58 6.84 21.13 17.37
C VAL A 58 6.80 21.60 15.92
N GLY A 59 6.78 22.92 15.72
CA GLY A 59 6.94 23.56 14.41
C GLY A 59 5.90 23.20 13.33
N LYS A 60 4.81 22.50 13.70
CA LYS A 60 3.86 21.84 12.77
C LYS A 60 4.52 20.78 11.86
N LEU A 61 5.71 20.31 12.22
CA LEU A 61 6.46 19.30 11.46
C LEU A 61 6.35 17.91 12.10
N GLY A 62 6.21 17.85 13.42
CA GLY A 62 6.08 16.60 14.16
C GLY A 62 5.75 16.84 15.62
N VAL A 63 6.03 15.85 16.46
CA VAL A 63 5.78 15.90 17.91
C VAL A 63 7.01 15.45 18.68
N MET A 64 7.19 16.01 19.88
CA MET A 64 8.09 15.46 20.89
C MET A 64 7.26 14.82 22.01
N GLN A 65 7.85 13.87 22.74
CA GLN A 65 7.26 13.27 23.93
C GLN A 65 7.83 13.89 25.21
N GLY A 66 6.95 14.41 26.06
CA GLY A 66 7.31 14.97 27.36
C GLY A 66 8.24 16.19 27.26
N ASN A 67 9.10 16.36 28.26
CA ASN A 67 9.97 17.54 28.37
C ASN A 67 11.19 17.49 27.44
N ALA A 68 11.63 16.29 27.06
CA ALA A 68 12.79 16.09 26.18
C ALA A 68 12.67 14.74 25.45
N SER A 69 12.70 14.79 24.12
CA SER A 69 12.81 13.63 23.23
C SER A 69 13.32 14.09 21.87
N ASP A 70 13.67 13.14 21.02
CA ASP A 70 13.84 13.40 19.59
C ASP A 70 12.50 13.78 18.95
N LEU A 71 12.58 14.44 17.79
CA LEU A 71 11.41 14.73 16.97
C LEU A 71 10.84 13.42 16.40
N MET A 72 9.58 13.14 16.71
CA MET A 72 8.89 11.93 16.28
C MET A 72 7.86 12.24 15.18
N HIS A 73 7.52 11.21 14.40
CA HIS A 73 6.59 11.28 13.28
C HIS A 73 5.70 10.04 13.20
N GLY A 74 4.68 10.07 12.36
CA GLY A 74 3.77 8.94 12.18
C GLY A 74 2.77 8.78 13.33
N LEU A 75 2.18 7.59 13.45
CA LEU A 75 0.99 7.40 14.26
C LEU A 75 1.31 7.11 15.74
N PRO A 76 0.49 7.61 16.68
CA PRO A 76 0.64 7.29 18.09
C PRO A 76 0.11 5.88 18.39
N LEU A 77 0.54 5.32 19.52
CA LEU A 77 0.09 3.99 19.99
C LEU A 77 -1.43 3.85 20.01
N GLN A 78 -2.14 4.90 20.41
CA GLN A 78 -3.62 4.92 20.49
C GLN A 78 -4.31 4.81 19.12
N SER A 79 -3.60 5.04 18.03
CA SER A 79 -4.12 4.87 16.66
C SER A 79 -3.89 3.46 16.12
N VAL A 80 -2.95 2.70 16.69
CA VAL A 80 -2.50 1.41 16.15
C VAL A 80 -2.67 0.23 17.12
N LYS A 81 -2.93 0.48 18.40
CA LYS A 81 -3.15 -0.54 19.44
C LYS A 81 -4.52 -0.40 20.10
N SER A 82 -5.16 -1.53 20.39
CA SER A 82 -6.42 -1.58 21.13
C SER A 82 -6.20 -1.58 22.65
N SER A 83 -5.10 -2.18 23.08
CA SER A 83 -4.65 -2.25 24.47
C SER A 83 -3.13 -2.51 24.49
N ASP A 84 -2.54 -2.51 25.68
CA ASP A 84 -1.13 -2.85 25.82
C ASP A 84 -0.83 -4.22 25.21
N GLY A 85 0.15 -4.25 24.31
CA GLY A 85 0.57 -5.47 23.61
C GLY A 85 -0.38 -6.00 22.52
N VAL A 86 -1.55 -5.37 22.28
CA VAL A 86 -2.53 -5.84 21.29
C VAL A 86 -2.70 -4.81 20.18
N ASP A 87 -2.32 -5.19 18.96
CA ASP A 87 -2.48 -4.36 17.77
C ASP A 87 -3.95 -4.30 17.34
N PHE A 88 -4.42 -3.10 17.01
CA PHE A 88 -5.78 -2.87 16.52
C PHE A 88 -5.95 -3.35 15.07
N HIS A 89 -4.89 -3.22 14.28
CA HIS A 89 -4.82 -3.69 12.90
C HIS A 89 -3.60 -4.58 12.72
N GLN A 90 -3.76 -5.65 11.94
CA GLN A 90 -2.61 -6.48 11.59
C GLN A 90 -1.66 -5.67 10.69
N PRO A 91 -0.37 -5.57 11.02
CA PRO A 91 0.61 -4.90 10.17
C PRO A 91 0.78 -5.70 8.88
N GLN A 92 0.34 -5.13 7.76
CA GLN A 92 0.40 -5.76 6.44
C GLN A 92 0.81 -4.74 5.39
N ARG A 93 1.56 -5.19 4.38
CA ARG A 93 1.80 -4.41 3.16
C ARG A 93 0.58 -4.45 2.25
N LEU A 94 0.33 -3.35 1.54
CA LEU A 94 -0.78 -3.24 0.61
C LEU A 94 -0.70 -4.33 -0.48
N LEU A 95 -1.87 -4.92 -0.79
CA LEU A 95 -2.07 -5.76 -1.95
C LEU A 95 -2.97 -5.02 -2.93
N THR A 96 -2.44 -4.68 -4.10
CA THR A 96 -3.20 -4.12 -5.21
C THR A 96 -3.61 -5.25 -6.15
N VAL A 97 -4.91 -5.40 -6.34
CA VAL A 97 -5.49 -6.32 -7.33
C VAL A 97 -6.10 -5.49 -8.45
N ILE A 98 -5.66 -5.73 -9.68
CA ILE A 98 -6.10 -4.99 -10.87
C ILE A 98 -6.80 -5.95 -11.82
N TYR A 99 -8.00 -5.58 -12.27
CA TYR A 99 -8.70 -6.29 -13.34
C TYR A 99 -8.52 -5.52 -14.66
N ALA A 100 -7.57 -5.95 -15.49
CA ALA A 100 -7.26 -5.38 -16.81
C ALA A 100 -6.25 -6.26 -17.57
N PRO A 101 -6.10 -6.08 -18.90
CA PRO A 101 -5.08 -6.77 -19.67
C PRO A 101 -3.68 -6.56 -19.07
N LYS A 102 -2.96 -7.65 -18.81
CA LYS A 102 -1.64 -7.63 -18.15
C LYS A 102 -0.66 -6.71 -18.88
N LYS A 103 -0.65 -6.77 -20.21
CA LYS A 103 0.23 -5.96 -21.06
C LYS A 103 0.02 -4.45 -20.84
N ARG A 104 -1.22 -4.02 -20.58
CA ARG A 104 -1.54 -2.61 -20.29
C ARG A 104 -0.98 -2.20 -18.93
N VAL A 105 -1.19 -3.02 -17.91
CA VAL A 105 -0.64 -2.77 -16.56
C VAL A 105 0.88 -2.71 -16.60
N GLU A 106 1.53 -3.63 -17.32
CA GLU A 106 2.99 -3.61 -17.50
C GLU A 106 3.47 -2.33 -18.17
N GLY A 107 2.80 -1.88 -19.23
CA GLY A 107 3.13 -0.63 -19.90
C GLY A 107 3.05 0.58 -18.97
N ILE A 108 1.99 0.67 -18.16
CA ILE A 108 1.80 1.73 -17.17
C ILE A 108 2.92 1.71 -16.11
N ILE A 109 3.27 0.53 -15.58
CA ILE A 109 4.36 0.40 -14.59
C ILE A 109 5.70 0.84 -15.20
N GLN A 110 6.01 0.44 -16.43
CA GLN A 110 7.25 0.87 -17.09
C GLN A 110 7.31 2.38 -17.33
N LYS A 111 6.16 3.02 -17.60
CA LYS A 111 6.08 4.47 -17.82
C LYS A 111 6.27 5.28 -16.53
N GLN A 112 5.95 4.71 -15.36
CA GLN A 112 5.85 5.46 -14.10
C GLN A 112 6.86 4.99 -13.05
N ASP A 113 7.91 5.80 -12.82
CA ASP A 113 8.99 5.51 -11.87
C ASP A 113 8.49 5.20 -10.45
N ILE A 114 7.45 5.90 -10.00
CA ILE A 114 6.87 5.68 -8.67
C ILE A 114 6.30 4.26 -8.54
N LEU A 115 5.62 3.76 -9.58
CA LEU A 115 5.05 2.42 -9.59
C LEU A 115 6.14 1.36 -9.62
N GLN A 116 7.21 1.58 -10.40
CA GLN A 116 8.37 0.70 -10.39
C GLN A 116 8.99 0.60 -9.00
N ARG A 117 9.19 1.74 -8.32
CA ARG A 117 9.75 1.78 -6.96
C ARG A 117 8.87 1.06 -5.96
N LEU A 118 7.55 1.24 -6.03
CA LEU A 118 6.61 0.60 -5.11
C LEU A 118 6.53 -0.92 -5.33
N PHE A 119 6.36 -1.36 -6.57
CA PHE A 119 6.16 -2.76 -6.89
C PHE A 119 7.46 -3.58 -6.90
N TYR A 120 8.53 -3.09 -7.52
CA TYR A 120 9.77 -3.88 -7.67
C TYR A 120 10.59 -3.96 -6.40
N ASN A 121 10.44 -3.01 -5.47
CA ASN A 121 11.05 -3.10 -4.16
C ASN A 121 10.15 -3.84 -3.15
N GLY A 122 8.96 -4.29 -3.58
CA GLY A 122 8.03 -5.05 -2.74
C GLY A 122 7.40 -4.24 -1.61
N TRP A 123 7.28 -2.92 -1.79
CA TRP A 123 6.50 -2.06 -0.88
C TRP A 123 5.01 -2.35 -1.04
N VAL A 124 4.56 -2.49 -2.30
CA VAL A 124 3.20 -2.92 -2.65
C VAL A 124 3.26 -4.28 -3.35
N ASN A 125 2.38 -5.20 -2.95
CA ASN A 125 2.18 -6.45 -3.67
C ASN A 125 1.21 -6.24 -4.83
N LEU A 126 1.47 -6.83 -5.99
CA LEU A 126 0.65 -6.67 -7.18
C LEU A 126 0.12 -8.00 -7.70
N VAL A 127 -1.19 -8.04 -7.94
CA VAL A 127 -1.88 -9.09 -8.69
C VAL A 127 -2.66 -8.45 -9.83
N VAL A 128 -2.57 -9.04 -11.02
CA VAL A 128 -3.35 -8.64 -12.19
C VAL A 128 -4.19 -9.81 -12.66
N ILE A 129 -5.50 -9.62 -12.72
CA ILE A 129 -6.44 -10.55 -13.33
C ILE A 129 -6.64 -10.08 -14.77
N ASP A 130 -6.13 -10.86 -15.72
CA ASP A 130 -6.20 -10.55 -17.14
C ASP A 130 -7.48 -11.14 -17.75
N PRO A 131 -8.47 -10.30 -18.13
CA PRO A 131 -9.72 -10.75 -18.71
C PRO A 131 -9.57 -11.34 -20.12
N THR A 132 -8.52 -10.96 -20.85
CA THR A 132 -8.28 -11.44 -22.23
C THR A 132 -7.69 -12.84 -22.27
N GLN A 133 -7.03 -13.24 -21.18
CA GLN A 133 -6.38 -14.56 -21.05
C GLN A 133 -7.05 -15.46 -20.02
N ASN A 134 -8.03 -14.94 -19.28
CA ASN A 134 -8.70 -15.60 -18.16
C ASN A 134 -7.70 -16.20 -17.14
N LYS A 135 -6.67 -15.41 -16.80
CA LYS A 135 -5.58 -15.81 -15.89
C LYS A 135 -5.27 -14.70 -14.90
N ALA A 136 -4.87 -15.08 -13.70
CA ALA A 136 -4.32 -14.14 -12.73
C ALA A 136 -2.80 -14.27 -12.66
N TYR A 137 -2.13 -13.14 -12.50
CA TYR A 137 -0.68 -13.01 -12.47
C TYR A 137 -0.26 -12.26 -11.21
N GLN A 138 0.69 -12.80 -10.47
CA GLN A 138 1.33 -12.11 -9.36
C GLN A 138 2.71 -11.62 -9.80
N LEU A 139 3.03 -10.38 -9.47
CA LEU A 139 4.38 -9.86 -9.66
C LEU A 139 5.28 -10.35 -8.53
N GLY A 140 6.31 -11.11 -8.88
CA GLY A 140 7.33 -11.62 -7.98
C GLY A 140 8.38 -10.56 -7.63
N ARG A 141 9.13 -10.81 -6.55
CA ARG A 141 10.17 -9.91 -6.05
C ARG A 141 11.35 -9.73 -7.02
N THR A 142 11.58 -10.70 -7.91
CA THR A 142 12.61 -10.63 -8.97
C THR A 142 12.11 -9.92 -10.23
N ARG A 143 10.98 -9.19 -10.15
CA ARG A 143 10.30 -8.51 -11.27
C ARG A 143 9.70 -9.47 -12.31
N GLY A 144 9.73 -10.78 -12.07
CA GLY A 144 9.06 -11.78 -12.90
C GLY A 144 7.58 -11.91 -12.56
N TRP A 145 6.75 -12.29 -13.54
CA TRP A 145 5.34 -12.61 -13.31
C TRP A 145 5.14 -14.11 -13.14
N HIS A 146 4.30 -14.49 -12.19
CA HIS A 146 3.90 -15.87 -11.94
C HIS A 146 2.40 -16.01 -12.09
N VAL A 147 1.94 -17.01 -12.84
CA VAL A 147 0.50 -17.32 -12.92
C VAL A 147 0.06 -17.85 -11.55
N ILE A 148 -1.00 -17.26 -11.00
CA ILE A 148 -1.64 -17.72 -9.77
C ILE A 148 -3.02 -18.27 -10.13
N GLY A 149 -3.28 -19.52 -9.79
CA GLY A 149 -4.58 -20.17 -10.02
C GLY A 149 -4.76 -20.80 -11.40
N SER A 150 -4.58 -22.12 -11.44
CA SER A 150 -5.58 -23.04 -12.02
C SER A 150 -5.49 -24.36 -11.24
N LYS A 151 -6.33 -24.51 -10.21
CA LYS A 151 -6.74 -25.84 -9.76
C LYS A 151 -8.22 -25.92 -10.05
N GLU A 152 -8.58 -26.90 -10.87
CA GLU A 152 -9.96 -27.24 -11.22
C GLU A 152 -10.83 -27.32 -9.96
N SER A 153 -12.06 -26.83 -10.13
CA SER A 153 -13.18 -27.13 -9.25
C SER A 153 -13.19 -28.63 -8.93
N ARG A 154 -13.22 -28.97 -7.64
CA ARG A 154 -13.88 -30.20 -7.21
C ARG A 154 -15.35 -29.91 -6.96
#